data_AF-A0A4W5P610-F1
#
_entry.id   AF-A0A4W5P610-F1
#
_cell.length_a   1.000
_cell.length_b   1.000
_cell.length_c   1.000
_cell.angle_alpha   90.00
_cell.angle_beta   90.00
_cell.angle_gamma   90.00
#
_symmetry.space_group_name_H-M   'P 1'
#
loop_
_entity.id
_entity.type
_entity.pdbx_description
1 polymer ?
#
loop_
_entity_poly.entity_id
_entity_poly.type
_entity_poly.pdbx_seq_one_letter_code
_entity_poly.pdbx_strand_id
1 'polypeptide(L)'
;MGFIIYGNDDSPVVPILLYMPGKVVAFSRAMLKRKIGVVVVGFPATPITEARARFCLSAAHTKAMLDQVLFDLNELGDDLCLKFSRRKYSPRPQQHNNNDDTDFELDS
;
A
#
# COMPACT_ATOMS: atom_id res chain seq x y z
N MET A 1 10.41 3.39 -0.64
CA MET A 1 9.24 4.03 -1.28
C MET A 1 8.24 4.66 -0.30
N GLY A 2 8.38 4.51 1.03
CA GLY A 2 7.63 5.34 2.01
C GLY A 2 6.14 5.01 2.20
N PHE A 3 5.62 3.97 1.55
CA PHE A 3 4.26 3.49 1.76
C PHE A 3 4.13 2.65 3.03
N ILE A 4 2.94 2.66 3.62
CA ILE A 4 2.58 1.75 4.71
C ILE A 4 1.89 0.54 4.07
N ILE A 5 2.54 -0.61 4.17
CA ILE A 5 2.08 -1.90 3.66
C ILE A 5 1.87 -2.79 4.88
N TYR A 6 0.81 -3.60 4.85
CA TYR A 6 0.54 -4.58 5.88
C TYR A 6 0.04 -5.86 5.22
N GLY A 7 0.00 -6.98 5.94
CA GLY A 7 -0.33 -8.28 5.36
C GLY A 7 0.82 -9.27 5.54
N ASN A 8 0.60 -10.49 5.05
CA ASN A 8 1.58 -11.57 5.13
C ASN A 8 2.38 -11.64 3.81
N ASP A 9 3.67 -11.95 3.89
CA ASP A 9 4.53 -12.18 2.73
C ASP A 9 4.06 -13.40 1.90
N ASP A 10 3.37 -14.36 2.53
CA ASP A 10 2.77 -15.51 1.84
C ASP A 10 1.41 -15.21 1.18
N SER A 11 0.91 -13.98 1.29
CA SER A 11 -0.37 -13.57 0.69
C SER A 11 -0.15 -13.02 -0.74
N PRO A 12 -0.94 -13.46 -1.74
CA PRO A 12 -0.89 -12.87 -3.08
C PRO A 12 -1.48 -11.45 -3.12
N VAL A 13 -2.13 -11.01 -2.04
CA VAL A 13 -2.71 -9.66 -1.92
C VAL A 13 -1.78 -8.78 -1.09
N VAL A 14 -1.33 -7.67 -1.68
CA VAL A 14 -0.47 -6.66 -1.06
C VAL A 14 -1.27 -5.36 -0.87
N PRO A 15 -1.81 -5.10 0.33
CA PRO A 15 -2.54 -3.88 0.62
C PRO A 15 -1.62 -2.71 1.03
N ILE A 16 -1.91 -1.53 0.49
CA ILE A 16 -1.26 -0.26 0.80
C ILE A 16 -2.28 0.66 1.47
N LEU A 17 -1.97 1.14 2.68
CA LEU A 17 -2.80 2.08 3.39
C LEU A 17 -2.60 3.49 2.82
N LEU A 18 -3.71 4.12 2.46
CA LEU A 18 -3.71 5.46 1.87
C LEU A 18 -4.09 6.54 2.89
N TYR A 19 -4.83 6.19 3.95
CA TYR A 19 -5.28 7.07 5.06
C TYR A 19 -6.02 8.37 4.64
N MET A 20 -6.23 8.58 3.34
CA MET A 20 -6.83 9.78 2.77
C MET A 20 -7.97 9.36 1.85
N PRO A 21 -9.21 9.18 2.37
CA PRO A 21 -10.34 8.70 1.58
C PRO A 21 -10.59 9.58 0.34
N GLY A 22 -10.38 10.91 0.44
CA GLY A 22 -10.51 11.84 -0.69
C GLY A 22 -9.50 11.61 -1.82
N LYS A 23 -8.35 10.99 -1.55
CA LYS A 23 -7.32 10.70 -2.56
C LYS A 23 -7.42 9.31 -3.16
N VAL A 24 -8.24 8.41 -2.59
CA VAL A 24 -8.39 7.02 -3.05
C VAL A 24 -8.85 6.95 -4.51
N VAL A 25 -9.84 7.77 -4.88
CA VAL A 25 -10.36 7.82 -6.26
C VAL A 25 -9.33 8.43 -7.21
N ALA A 26 -8.63 9.47 -6.77
CA ALA A 26 -7.56 10.09 -7.55
C ALA A 26 -6.42 9.10 -7.83
N PHE A 27 -6.01 8.34 -6.81
CA PHE A 27 -5.02 7.28 -6.91
C PHE A 27 -5.44 6.21 -7.93
N SER A 28 -6.65 5.66 -7.81
CA SER A 28 -7.18 4.66 -8.75
C SER A 28 -7.20 5.17 -10.19
N ARG A 29 -7.69 6.40 -10.42
CA ARG A 29 -7.74 7.01 -11.75
C ARG A 29 -6.34 7.26 -12.33
N ALA A 30 -5.39 7.70 -11.51
CA ALA A 30 -4.02 7.97 -11.93
C ALA A 30 -3.27 6.67 -12.29
N MET A 31 -3.51 5.58 -11.56
CA MET A 31 -2.99 4.25 -11.89
C MET A 31 -3.61 3.71 -13.18
N LEU A 32 -4.93 3.87 -13.35
CA LEU A 32 -5.62 3.44 -14.57
C LEU A 32 -5.10 4.18 -15.82
N LYS A 33 -4.78 5.48 -15.71
CA LYS A 33 -4.14 6.24 -16.80
C LYS A 33 -2.79 5.65 -17.21
N ARG A 34 -2.03 5.12 -16.25
CA ARG A 34 -0.77 4.39 -16.45
C ARG A 34 -0.95 2.92 -16.84
N LYS A 35 -2.19 2.50 -17.14
CA LYS A 35 -2.57 1.12 -17.51
C LYS A 35 -2.34 0.09 -16.40
N ILE A 36 -2.36 0.51 -15.14
CA ILE A 36 -2.25 -0.36 -13.97
C ILE A 36 -3.63 -0.47 -13.31
N GLY A 37 -4.18 -1.68 -13.26
CA GLY A 37 -5.41 -1.97 -12.54
C GLY A 37 -5.14 -2.15 -11.05
N VAL A 38 -5.82 -1.37 -10.20
CA VAL A 38 -5.72 -1.48 -8.74
C VAL A 38 -7.10 -1.50 -8.10
N VAL A 39 -7.28 -2.35 -7.09
CA VAL A 39 -8.53 -2.43 -6.33
C VAL A 39 -8.44 -1.45 -5.17
N VAL A 40 -9.23 -0.38 -5.21
CA VAL A 40 -9.35 0.52 -4.07
C VAL A 40 -10.55 0.14 -3.21
N VAL A 41 -10.37 0.21 -1.90
CA VAL A 41 -11.38 -0.14 -0.91
C VAL A 41 -11.50 1.00 0.10
N GLY A 42 -12.73 1.37 0.39
CA GLY A 42 -13.08 2.33 1.45
C GLY A 42 -14.40 1.92 2.10
N PHE A 43 -14.99 2.82 2.87
CA PHE A 43 -16.29 2.63 3.50
C PHE A 43 -17.36 2.24 2.46
N PRO A 44 -18.25 1.25 2.74
CA PRO A 44 -18.46 0.54 4.00
C PRO A 44 -17.59 -0.71 4.22
N ALA A 45 -16.77 -1.11 3.23
CA ALA A 45 -15.99 -2.34 3.29
C ALA A 45 -14.80 -2.27 4.26
N THR A 46 -14.34 -1.06 4.61
CA THR A 46 -13.34 -0.78 5.64
C THR A 46 -13.76 0.45 6.43
N PRO A 47 -13.31 0.63 7.69
CA PRO A 47 -13.44 1.90 8.39
C PRO A 47 -12.90 3.06 7.54
N ILE A 48 -13.43 4.27 7.75
CA ILE A 48 -13.06 5.46 6.96
C ILE A 48 -11.56 5.78 7.05
N THR A 49 -10.95 5.45 8.19
CA THR A 49 -9.53 5.63 8.50
C THR A 49 -8.63 4.60 7.81
N GLU A 50 -9.18 3.47 7.36
CA GLU A 50 -8.40 2.34 6.81
C GLU A 50 -8.57 2.17 5.30
N ALA A 51 -8.91 3.26 4.61
CA ALA A 51 -9.01 3.25 3.16
C ALA A 51 -7.66 2.86 2.53
N ARG A 52 -7.71 1.92 1.58
CA ARG A 52 -6.52 1.23 1.05
C ARG A 52 -6.64 0.86 -0.41
N ALA A 53 -5.49 0.71 -1.05
CA ALA A 53 -5.37 0.07 -2.35
C ALA A 53 -4.85 -1.36 -2.17
N ARG A 54 -5.34 -2.33 -2.96
CA ARG A 54 -4.92 -3.73 -2.94
C ARG A 54 -4.34 -4.09 -4.29
N PHE A 55 -3.08 -4.53 -4.29
CA PHE A 55 -2.45 -5.16 -5.44
C PHE A 55 -2.64 -6.67 -5.34
N CYS A 56 -3.25 -7.26 -6.36
CA CYS A 56 -3.49 -8.70 -6.43
C CYS A 56 -2.48 -9.31 -7.39
N LEU A 57 -1.46 -9.98 -6.83
CA LEU A 57 -0.42 -10.66 -7.58
C LEU A 57 -0.92 -12.00 -8.12
N SER A 58 -0.30 -12.41 -9.21
CA SER A 58 -0.55 -13.68 -9.91
C SER A 58 0.74 -14.12 -10.58
N ALA A 59 0.93 -15.43 -10.76
CA ALA A 59 2.09 -16.01 -11.40
C ALA A 59 2.31 -15.52 -12.85
N ALA A 60 1.29 -14.96 -13.49
CA ALA A 60 1.40 -14.36 -14.82
C ALA A 60 2.16 -13.03 -14.86
N HIS A 61 2.36 -12.36 -13.70
CA HIS A 61 3.08 -11.09 -13.67
C HIS A 61 4.58 -11.30 -13.83
N THR A 62 5.18 -10.62 -14.81
CA THR A 62 6.62 -10.65 -15.01
C THR A 62 7.32 -9.65 -14.10
N LYS A 63 8.62 -9.87 -13.83
CA LYS A 63 9.43 -8.93 -13.05
C LYS A 63 9.41 -7.52 -13.66
N ALA A 64 9.49 -7.40 -14.98
CA ALA A 64 9.45 -6.11 -15.67
C ALA A 64 8.13 -5.36 -15.43
N MET A 65 7.00 -6.07 -15.38
CA MET A 65 5.71 -5.47 -15.04
C MET A 65 5.70 -4.95 -13.60
N LEU A 66 6.25 -5.73 -12.66
CA LEU A 66 6.34 -5.33 -11.27
C LEU A 66 7.26 -4.12 -11.08
N ASP A 67 8.41 -4.11 -11.74
CA ASP A 67 9.35 -2.98 -11.70
C ASP A 67 8.71 -1.69 -12.24
N GLN A 68 7.92 -1.79 -13.32
CA GLN A 68 7.15 -0.66 -13.85
C GLN A 68 6.10 -0.17 -12.85
N VAL A 69 5.34 -1.09 -12.23
CA VAL A 69 4.35 -0.72 -11.19
C VAL A 69 5.03 -0.02 -10.02
N LEU A 70 6.18 -0.49 -9.57
CA LEU A 70 6.92 0.12 -8.47
C LEU A 70 7.42 1.52 -8.82
N PHE A 71 7.88 1.73 -10.05
CA PHE A 71 8.28 3.05 -10.54
C PHE A 71 7.11 4.04 -10.54
N ASP A 72 6.01 3.65 -11.20
CA ASP A 72 4.79 4.47 -11.32
C ASP A 72 4.14 4.76 -9.96
N LEU A 73 4.16 3.76 -9.07
CA LEU A 73 3.68 3.92 -7.70
C LEU A 73 4.54 4.90 -6.92
N ASN A 74 5.86 4.85 -7.08
CA ASN A 74 6.76 5.76 -6.37
C ASN A 74 6.52 7.21 -6.81
N GLU A 75 6.40 7.48 -8.12
CA GLU A 75 6.08 8.81 -8.66
C GLU A 75 4.71 9.29 -8.13
N LEU A 76 3.67 8.47 -8.28
CA LEU A 76 2.32 8.83 -7.85
C LEU A 76 2.23 9.07 -6.32
N GLY A 77 3.02 8.34 -5.54
CA GLY A 77 3.10 8.52 -4.10
C GLY A 77 3.65 9.88 -3.69
N ASP A 78 4.58 10.43 -4.48
CA ASP A 78 5.10 11.79 -4.27
C ASP A 78 4.05 12.82 -4.67
N ASP A 79 3.45 12.68 -5.86
CA ASP A 79 2.41 13.59 -6.39
C ASP A 79 1.21 13.73 -5.45
N LEU A 80 0.75 12.61 -4.89
CA LEU A 80 -0.40 12.58 -4.01
C LEU A 80 -0.04 12.68 -2.53
N CYS A 81 1.24 12.83 -2.18
CA CYS A 81 1.75 12.84 -0.80
C CYS A 81 1.20 11.67 0.04
N LEU A 82 1.32 10.43 -0.46
CA LEU A 82 0.79 9.21 0.16
C LEU A 82 1.86 8.40 0.92
N LYS A 83 3.08 8.92 1.00
CA LYS A 83 4.23 8.25 1.63
C LYS A 83 4.35 8.62 3.11
N PHE A 84 3.58 7.95 3.96
CA PHE A 84 3.52 8.24 5.40
C PHE A 84 4.52 7.46 6.25
N SER A 85 5.09 6.37 5.72
CA SER A 85 6.00 5.51 6.48
C SER A 85 7.34 6.19 6.71
N ARG A 86 7.72 6.31 8.00
CA ARG A 86 9.05 6.78 8.43
C ARG A 86 10.06 5.64 8.62
N ARG A 87 9.63 4.38 8.45
CA ARG A 87 10.50 3.21 8.61
C ARG A 87 11.53 3.18 7.48
N LYS A 88 12.82 3.14 7.84
CA LYS A 88 13.90 2.89 6.88
C LYS A 88 13.89 1.39 6.57
N TYR A 89 13.70 1.04 5.30
CA TYR A 89 13.78 -0.35 4.85
C TYR A 89 15.19 -0.90 5.14
N SER A 90 15.29 -1.93 5.98
CA SER A 90 16.50 -2.72 6.17
C SER A 90 16.37 -4.01 5.36
N PRO A 91 17.35 -4.38 4.52
CA PRO A 91 17.28 -5.56 3.66
C PRO A 91 17.42 -6.90 4.41
N ARG A 92 17.35 -6.91 5.75
CA ARG A 92 17.39 -8.16 6.52
C ARG A 92 15.98 -8.71 6.59
N PRO A 93 15.76 -10.02 6.36
CA PRO A 93 14.48 -10.64 6.67
C PRO A 93 14.17 -10.36 8.14
N GLN A 94 13.09 -9.63 8.40
CA GLN A 94 12.59 -9.44 9.75
C GLN A 94 12.14 -10.82 10.23
N GLN A 95 12.86 -11.38 11.20
CA GLN A 95 12.30 -12.47 11.99
C GLN A 95 11.00 -11.95 12.59
N HIS A 96 9.91 -12.66 12.30
CA HIS A 96 8.58 -12.39 12.82
C HIS A 96 8.62 -12.52 14.35
N ASN A 97 8.91 -11.42 15.03
CA ASN A 97 8.74 -11.32 16.48
C ASN A 97 7.27 -11.03 16.75
N ASN A 98 6.60 -11.97 17.41
CA ASN A 98 5.18 -11.95 17.78
C ASN A 98 4.82 -10.88 18.85
N ASN A 99 5.43 -9.70 18.84
CA ASN A 99 5.30 -8.70 19.91
C ASN A 99 4.93 -7.29 19.40
N ASP A 100 4.14 -7.17 18.32
CA ASP A 100 3.59 -5.87 17.88
C ASP A 100 2.09 -5.71 18.22
N ASP A 101 1.60 -6.43 19.24
CA ASP A 101 0.33 -6.14 19.92
C ASP A 101 0.62 -5.33 21.19
N THR A 102 0.95 -4.05 21.04
CA THR A 102 0.68 -2.94 21.98
C THR A 102 1.65 -1.80 21.67
N ASP A 103 1.17 -0.81 20.93
CA ASP A 103 1.49 0.62 21.16
C ASP A 103 0.55 1.43 20.28
N PHE A 104 -0.71 1.48 20.73
CA PHE A 104 -1.70 2.45 20.26
C PHE A 104 -2.19 3.21 21.49
N GLU A 105 -1.30 4.00 22.11
CA GLU A 105 -1.75 5.04 23.02
C GLU A 105 -2.41 6.15 22.19
N LEU A 106 -3.74 6.15 22.22
CA LEU A 106 -4.56 7.31 21.93
C LEU A 106 -4.44 8.26 23.12
N ASP A 107 -3.60 9.30 22.98
CA ASP A 107 -3.60 10.45 23.88
C ASP A 107 -5.03 11.01 23.96
N SER A 108 -5.61 10.97 25.16
CA SER A 108 -6.86 11.64 25.55
C SER A 108 -6.54 12.78 26.51
#